data_AF-A0A1G7YVL4-F1
#
_entry.id   AF-A0A1G7YVL4-F1
#
_cell.length_a   1.000
_cell.length_b   1.000
_cell.length_c   1.000
_cell.angle_alpha   90.00
_cell.angle_beta   90.00
_cell.angle_gamma   90.00
#
_symmetry.space_group_name_H-M   'P 1'
#
loop_
_entity.id
_entity.type
_entity.pdbx_description
1 polymer ?
#
loop_
_entity_poly.entity_id
_entity_poly.type
_entity_poly.pdbx_seq_one_letter_code
_entity_poly.pdbx_strand_id
1 'polypeptide(L)'
;MTHRKIITVDGGSAEYWQQRKVAFALLREAEEAGQAMREAPMYRYGSGYNEFGDPVVEDNIEPWDEFEEAIRQLQENDTAVRILIAQRRDEIHGTRLDKVHQGIILETLPYGDEPLVWVEPYGFIGPNTD
;
A
#
# COMPACT_ATOMS: atom_id res chain seq x y z
N MET A 1 31.14 -2.25 -3.66
CA MET A 1 30.78 -0.89 -3.19
C MET A 1 29.36 -0.60 -3.64
N THR A 2 28.37 -0.81 -2.79
CA THR A 2 26.98 -0.50 -3.13
C THR A 2 26.74 0.99 -2.92
N HIS A 3 26.35 1.70 -3.97
CA HIS A 3 26.12 3.15 -3.95
C HIS A 3 24.94 3.49 -3.03
N ARG A 4 25.22 4.03 -1.83
CA ARG A 4 24.18 4.73 -1.08
C ARG A 4 23.82 5.98 -1.87
N LYS A 5 22.60 6.03 -2.41
CA LYS A 5 22.10 7.22 -3.11
C LYS A 5 21.93 8.34 -2.09
N ILE A 6 22.91 9.23 -2.01
CA ILE A 6 22.79 10.47 -1.22
C ILE A 6 21.76 11.34 -1.93
N ILE A 7 20.62 11.54 -1.27
CA ILE A 7 19.54 12.37 -1.79
C ILE A 7 19.77 13.78 -1.25
N THR A 8 20.07 14.73 -2.14
CA THR A 8 20.17 16.15 -1.75
C THR A 8 18.76 16.72 -1.58
N VAL A 9 18.50 17.36 -0.44
CA VAL A 9 17.25 18.03 -0.13
C VAL A 9 17.43 19.53 -0.28
N ASP A 10 16.62 20.15 -1.14
CA ASP A 10 16.50 21.61 -1.21
C ASP A 10 15.22 22.07 -0.49
N GLY A 11 15.36 22.44 0.78
CA GLY A 11 14.25 22.94 1.59
C GLY A 11 13.76 24.34 1.20
N GLY A 12 14.48 25.06 0.33
CA GLY A 12 14.04 26.36 -0.20
C GLY A 12 13.21 26.23 -1.48
N SER A 13 13.17 25.05 -2.10
CA SER A 13 12.46 24.82 -3.35
C SER A 13 10.94 24.74 -3.14
N ALA A 14 10.19 25.51 -3.93
CA ALA A 14 8.73 25.39 -3.99
C ALA A 14 8.29 24.00 -4.47
N GLU A 15 9.04 23.40 -5.40
CA GLU A 15 8.76 22.05 -5.91
C GLU A 15 8.88 21.01 -4.80
N TYR A 16 9.91 21.10 -3.96
CA TYR A 16 10.13 20.21 -2.83
C TYR A 16 8.94 20.20 -1.85
N TRP A 17 8.38 21.37 -1.56
CA TRP A 17 7.21 21.50 -0.70
C TRP A 17 5.92 21.06 -1.38
N GLN A 18 5.78 21.32 -2.69
CA GLN A 18 4.62 20.87 -3.45
C GLN A 18 4.54 19.34 -3.52
N GLN A 19 5.65 18.66 -3.76
CA GLN A 19 5.72 17.20 -3.74
C GLN A 19 5.29 16.62 -2.38
N ARG A 20 5.70 17.25 -1.28
CA ARG A 20 5.28 16.84 0.08
C ARG A 20 3.79 17.06 0.32
N LYS A 21 3.26 18.19 -0.13
CA LYS A 21 1.83 18.47 -0.01
C LYS A 21 0.99 17.41 -0.72
N VAL A 22 1.38 17.01 -1.94
CA VAL A 22 0.72 15.92 -2.68
C VAL A 22 0.87 14.59 -1.94
N ALA A 23 2.07 14.26 -1.47
CA ALA A 23 2.30 13.01 -0.75
C ALA A 23 1.47 12.90 0.55
N PHE A 24 1.37 13.98 1.33
CA PHE A 24 0.54 14.01 2.54
C PHE A 24 -0.96 13.98 2.22
N ALA A 25 -1.39 14.54 1.08
CA ALA A 25 -2.78 14.43 0.64
C ALA A 25 -3.14 12.97 0.31
N LEU A 26 -2.30 12.28 -0.48
CA LEU A 26 -2.49 10.86 -0.79
C LEU A 26 -2.48 9.99 0.47
N LEU A 27 -1.61 10.29 1.44
CA LEU A 27 -1.59 9.57 2.70
C LEU A 27 -2.92 9.73 3.45
N ARG A 28 -3.43 10.95 3.53
CA ARG A 28 -4.73 11.23 4.17
C ARG A 28 -5.86 10.49 3.44
N GLU A 29 -5.88 10.52 2.11
CA GLU A 29 -6.90 9.83 1.31
C GLU A 29 -6.89 8.33 1.55
N ALA A 30 -5.71 7.70 1.68
CA ALA A 30 -5.58 6.29 2.02
C ALA A 30 -6.09 5.95 3.44
N GLU A 31 -5.83 6.81 4.44
CA GLU A 31 -6.41 6.63 5.78
C GLU A 31 -7.94 6.80 5.76
N GLU A 32 -8.44 7.82 5.08
CA GLU A 32 -9.88 8.10 5.02
C GLU A 32 -10.63 6.97 4.30
N ALA A 33 -10.10 6.46 3.19
CA ALA A 33 -10.65 5.31 2.48
C ALA A 33 -10.58 4.02 3.32
N GLY A 34 -9.46 3.78 4.01
CA GLY A 34 -9.33 2.60 4.88
C GLY A 34 -10.27 2.65 6.09
N GLN A 35 -10.49 3.84 6.66
CA GLN A 35 -11.50 4.02 7.71
C GLN A 35 -12.91 3.80 7.17
N ALA A 36 -13.24 4.35 6.00
CA ALA A 36 -14.53 4.16 5.35
C ALA A 36 -14.82 2.68 5.05
N MET A 37 -13.82 1.95 4.52
CA MET A 37 -13.89 0.50 4.30
C MET A 37 -14.20 -0.26 5.60
N ARG A 38 -13.54 0.10 6.71
CA ARG A 38 -13.75 -0.58 8.01
C ARG A 38 -15.12 -0.29 8.62
N GLU A 39 -15.69 0.87 8.35
CA GLU A 39 -16.99 1.28 8.86
C GLU A 39 -18.15 0.84 7.95
N ALA A 40 -17.86 0.50 6.69
CA ALA A 40 -18.87 0.10 5.73
C ALA A 40 -19.57 -1.21 6.11
N PRO A 41 -20.90 -1.30 5.95
CA PRO A 41 -21.60 -2.57 6.12
C PRO A 41 -21.17 -3.54 5.03
N MET A 42 -21.01 -4.82 5.34
CA MET A 42 -20.64 -5.86 4.37
C MET A 42 -21.68 -6.03 3.25
N TYR A 43 -22.94 -5.72 3.54
CA TYR A 43 -24.07 -5.92 2.65
C TYR A 43 -24.91 -4.65 2.53
N ARG A 44 -25.42 -4.38 1.33
CA ARG A 44 -26.42 -3.35 1.05
C ARG A 44 -27.73 -4.00 0.65
N TYR A 45 -28.86 -3.41 1.04
CA TYR A 45 -30.15 -3.83 0.51
C TYR A 45 -30.30 -3.26 -0.90
N GLY A 46 -30.50 -4.15 -1.87
CA GLY A 46 -30.85 -3.80 -3.24
C GLY A 46 -32.26 -3.22 -3.32
N SER A 47 -32.61 -2.68 -4.48
CA SER A 47 -33.89 -1.98 -4.69
C SER A 47 -35.11 -2.90 -4.88
N GLY A 48 -34.96 -4.21 -4.72
CA GLY A 48 -35.97 -5.20 -5.06
C GLY A 48 -36.17 -6.30 -4.03
N TYR A 49 -37.17 -7.12 -4.29
CA TYR A 49 -37.45 -8.34 -3.56
C TYR A 49 -37.26 -9.54 -4.50
N ASN A 50 -36.75 -10.65 -3.97
CA ASN A 50 -36.61 -11.89 -4.72
C ASN A 50 -37.98 -12.56 -4.95
N GLU A 51 -37.99 -13.72 -5.63
CA GLU A 51 -39.22 -14.47 -5.93
C GLU A 51 -40.00 -14.95 -4.70
N PHE A 52 -39.36 -14.94 -3.52
CA PHE A 52 -39.94 -15.31 -2.24
C PHE A 52 -40.44 -14.10 -1.44
N GLY A 53 -40.25 -12.88 -1.97
CA GLY A 53 -40.64 -11.64 -1.29
C GLY A 53 -39.64 -11.17 -0.23
N ASP A 54 -38.41 -11.68 -0.22
CA ASP A 54 -37.33 -11.19 0.65
C ASP A 54 -36.52 -10.09 -0.04
N PRO A 55 -36.02 -9.07 0.68
CA PRO A 55 -35.14 -8.06 0.10
C PRO A 55 -33.92 -8.69 -0.57
N VAL A 56 -33.59 -8.24 -1.78
CA VAL A 56 -32.33 -8.61 -2.44
C VAL A 56 -31.18 -7.97 -1.65
N VAL A 57 -30.15 -8.76 -1.36
CA VAL A 57 -28.95 -8.33 -0.65
C VAL A 57 -27.79 -8.38 -1.63
N GLU A 58 -27.02 -7.29 -1.69
CA GLU A 58 -25.86 -7.13 -2.56
C GLU A 58 -24.61 -6.93 -1.73
N ASP A 59 -23.48 -7.50 -2.18
CA ASP A 59 -22.18 -7.32 -1.54
C ASP A 59 -21.73 -5.86 -1.69
N ASN A 60 -21.34 -5.26 -0.57
CA ASN A 60 -20.86 -3.89 -0.53
C ASN A 60 -19.35 -3.82 -0.85
N ILE A 61 -18.94 -4.11 -2.08
CA ILE A 61 -17.50 -4.19 -2.42
C ILE A 61 -16.84 -2.82 -2.66
N GLU A 62 -17.61 -1.79 -3.01
CA GLU A 62 -17.10 -0.48 -3.41
C GLU A 62 -16.10 0.16 -2.39
N PRO A 63 -16.32 0.11 -1.06
CA PRO A 63 -15.35 0.64 -0.09
C PRO A 63 -14.00 -0.10 -0.09
N TRP A 64 -13.98 -1.39 -0.45
CA TRP A 64 -12.74 -2.15 -0.62
C TRP A 64 -12.02 -1.71 -1.89
N ASP A 65 -12.75 -1.57 -3.00
CA ASP A 65 -12.18 -1.11 -4.28
C ASP A 65 -11.59 0.31 -4.15
N GLU A 66 -12.29 1.22 -3.47
CA GLU A 66 -11.82 2.59 -3.20
C GLU A 66 -10.55 2.60 -2.34
N PHE A 67 -10.49 1.74 -1.32
CA PHE A 67 -9.30 1.63 -0.47
C PHE A 67 -8.11 1.02 -1.22
N GLU A 68 -8.32 -0.04 -2.00
CA GLU A 68 -7.27 -0.64 -2.84
C GLU A 68 -6.69 0.37 -3.83
N GLU A 69 -7.55 1.17 -4.45
CA GLU A 69 -7.15 2.23 -5.38
C GLU A 69 -6.35 3.33 -4.68
N ALA A 70 -6.77 3.78 -3.48
CA ALA A 70 -6.04 4.76 -2.69
C ALA A 70 -4.65 4.26 -2.28
N ILE A 71 -4.55 2.99 -1.87
CA ILE A 71 -3.28 2.33 -1.55
C ILE A 71 -2.37 2.26 -2.79
N ARG A 72 -2.93 1.92 -3.96
CA ARG A 72 -2.19 1.89 -5.22
C ARG A 72 -1.61 3.26 -5.57
N GLN A 73 -2.42 4.32 -5.54
CA GLN A 73 -1.98 5.69 -5.83
C GLN A 73 -0.90 6.16 -4.84
N LEU A 74 -1.07 5.87 -3.55
CA LEU A 74 -0.08 6.17 -2.52
C LEU A 74 1.27 5.49 -2.82
N GLN A 75 1.25 4.20 -3.20
CA GLN A 75 2.46 3.45 -3.55
C GLN A 75 3.06 3.86 -4.90
N GLU A 76 2.31 4.49 -5.79
CA GLU A 76 2.84 5.06 -7.04
C GLU A 76 3.55 6.41 -6.82
N ASN A 77 3.34 7.05 -5.66
CA ASN A 77 4.01 8.30 -5.31
C ASN A 77 5.34 8.06 -4.57
N ASP A 78 6.46 8.25 -5.29
CA ASP A 78 7.82 8.12 -4.74
C ASP A 78 8.07 8.94 -3.47
N THR A 79 7.47 10.14 -3.36
CA THR A 79 7.67 11.00 -2.19
C THR A 79 6.94 10.42 -0.97
N ALA A 80 5.71 9.94 -1.16
CA ALA A 80 4.94 9.30 -0.11
C ALA A 80 5.61 8.01 0.39
N VAL A 81 6.06 7.16 -0.54
CA VAL A 81 6.80 5.93 -0.21
C VAL A 81 8.05 6.25 0.64
N ARG A 82 8.85 7.24 0.25
CA ARG A 82 10.04 7.64 1.02
C ARG A 82 9.70 8.18 2.41
N ILE A 83 8.63 8.96 2.53
CA ILE A 83 8.17 9.47 3.82
C ILE A 83 7.80 8.29 4.73
N LEU A 84 7.07 7.31 4.22
CA LEU A 84 6.63 6.14 4.98
C LEU A 84 7.79 5.20 5.35
N ILE A 85 8.76 5.00 4.45
CA ILE A 85 10.01 4.26 4.76
C ILE A 85 10.74 4.94 5.92
N ALA A 86 10.93 6.26 5.86
CA ALA A 86 11.61 7.02 6.91
C ALA A 86 10.88 6.93 8.26
N GLN A 87 9.55 6.77 8.25
CA GLN A 87 8.73 6.54 9.44
C GLN A 87 8.67 5.08 9.88
N ARG A 88 9.19 4.15 9.08
CA ARG A 88 9.01 2.69 9.22
C ARG A 88 7.54 2.29 9.34
N ARG A 89 6.69 2.91 8.52
CA ARG A 89 5.24 2.68 8.52
C ARG A 89 4.84 2.01 7.21
N ASP A 90 4.83 0.68 7.19
CA ASP A 90 4.53 -0.15 6.04
C ASP A 90 3.14 -0.80 6.07
N GLU A 91 2.22 -0.29 6.88
CA GLU A 91 0.85 -0.77 6.95
C GLU A 91 -0.14 0.40 7.13
N ILE A 92 -1.29 0.30 6.46
CA ILE A 92 -2.45 1.17 6.65
C ILE A 92 -3.68 0.27 6.79
N HIS A 93 -4.44 0.43 7.89
CA HIS A 93 -5.67 -0.32 8.17
C HIS A 93 -5.59 -1.86 8.02
N GLY A 94 -4.43 -2.49 8.26
CA GLY A 94 -4.24 -3.93 8.09
C GLY A 94 -3.69 -4.35 6.73
N THR A 95 -3.57 -3.42 5.78
CA THR A 95 -3.01 -3.66 4.44
C THR A 95 -1.55 -3.26 4.41
N ARG A 96 -0.68 -4.22 4.05
CA ARG A 96 0.76 -3.99 3.88
C ARG A 96 1.03 -3.15 2.62
N LEU A 97 1.92 -2.18 2.76
CA LEU A 97 2.44 -1.35 1.69
C LEU A 97 3.72 -1.98 1.14
N ASP A 98 3.59 -2.90 0.18
CA ASP A 98 4.72 -3.73 -0.31
C ASP A 98 5.96 -2.91 -0.72
N LYS A 99 5.79 -1.78 -1.42
CA LYS A 99 6.92 -0.93 -1.81
C LYS A 99 7.63 -0.29 -0.60
N VAL A 100 6.87 0.07 0.44
CA VAL A 100 7.42 0.62 1.68
C VAL A 100 8.13 -0.47 2.46
N HIS A 101 7.50 -1.64 2.61
CA HIS A 101 8.08 -2.80 3.27
C HIS A 101 9.43 -3.19 2.66
N GLN A 102 9.48 -3.32 1.33
CA GLN A 102 10.72 -3.59 0.61
C GLN A 102 11.77 -2.50 0.83
N GLY A 103 11.36 -1.24 0.82
CA GLY A 103 12.24 -0.11 1.11
C GLY A 103 12.86 -0.18 2.52
N ILE A 104 12.07 -0.52 3.53
CA ILE A 104 12.54 -0.69 4.91
C ILE A 104 13.54 -1.86 5.00
N ILE A 105 13.25 -2.99 4.36
CA ILE A 105 14.17 -4.15 4.32
C ILE A 105 15.52 -3.70 3.73
N LEU A 106 15.50 -3.03 2.57
CA LEU A 106 16.73 -2.57 1.91
C LEU A 106 17.54 -1.57 2.75
N GLU A 107 16.90 -0.77 3.62
CA GLU A 107 17.60 0.11 4.55
C GLU A 107 18.12 -0.59 5.82
N THR A 108 17.61 -1.78 6.15
CA THR A 108 17.93 -2.52 7.38
C THR A 108 18.92 -3.67 7.18
N LEU A 109 19.17 -4.11 5.96
CA LEU A 109 20.14 -5.17 5.68
C LEU A 109 21.57 -4.72 6.09
N PRO A 110 22.30 -5.53 6.87
CA PRO A 110 23.71 -5.29 7.11
C PRO A 110 24.47 -5.37 5.77
N TYR A 111 25.52 -4.57 5.65
CA TYR A 111 26.34 -4.49 4.44
C TYR A 111 26.84 -5.88 4.01
N GLY A 112 26.35 -6.38 2.87
CA GLY A 112 26.82 -7.63 2.27
C GLY A 112 25.77 -8.74 2.12
N ASP A 113 24.60 -8.61 2.74
CA ASP A 113 23.52 -9.59 2.59
C ASP A 113 22.57 -9.18 1.46
N GLU A 114 22.34 -10.08 0.51
CA GLU A 114 21.30 -9.91 -0.51
C GLU A 114 19.91 -9.88 0.15
N PRO A 115 18.95 -9.12 -0.41
CA PRO A 115 17.62 -9.03 0.18
C PRO A 115 16.97 -10.42 0.24
N LEU A 116 16.40 -10.75 1.40
CA LEU A 116 15.51 -11.90 1.55
C LEU A 116 14.30 -11.68 0.65
N VAL A 117 14.33 -12.25 -0.55
CA VAL A 117 13.17 -12.34 -1.43
C VAL A 117 12.21 -13.32 -0.76
N TRP A 118 11.05 -12.83 -0.31
CA TRP A 118 9.94 -13.69 0.06
C TRP A 118 9.45 -14.42 -1.19
N VAL A 119 9.90 -15.66 -1.37
CA VAL A 119 9.30 -16.60 -2.31
C VAL A 119 8.12 -17.24 -1.58
N GLU A 120 6.92 -17.18 -2.15
CA GLU A 120 5.76 -17.89 -1.60
C GLU A 120 6.08 -19.37 -1.37
N PRO A 121 5.59 -20.01 -0.28
CA PRO A 121 6.04 -21.34 0.14
C PRO A 121 5.55 -22.51 -0.74
N TYR A 122 4.94 -22.25 -1.90
CA TYR A 122 4.43 -23.29 -2.79
C TYR A 122 4.88 -23.08 -4.24
N GLY A 123 6.00 -23.73 -4.60
CA GLY A 123 6.54 -23.72 -5.96
C GLY A 123 7.71 -24.68 -6.14
N PHE A 124 7.40 -25.98 -6.08
CA PHE A 124 8.17 -27.16 -6.51
C PHE A 124 9.60 -26.93 -7.06
N ILE A 125 10.62 -27.33 -6.29
CA ILE A 125 11.98 -27.57 -6.77
C ILE A 125 12.02 -28.96 -7.41
N GLY A 126 12.03 -29.02 -8.74
CA GLY A 126 12.50 -30.21 -9.47
C GLY A 126 14.02 -30.33 -9.36
N PRO A 127 14.60 -31.54 -9.41
CA PRO A 127 16.03 -31.71 -9.19
C PRO A 127 16.84 -31.01 -10.30
N ASN A 128 17.77 -30.16 -9.90
CA ASN A 128 18.88 -29.72 -10.75
C ASN A 128 19.65 -30.97 -11.19
N THR A 129 19.66 -31.25 -12.48
CA THR A 129 20.68 -32.08 -13.10
C THR A 129 21.76 -31.15 -13.63
N ASP A 130 22.93 -31.24 -12.99
CA ASP A 130 24.30 -30.84 -13.36
C ASP A 130 24.54 -29.92 -14.57
#